data_AF-A0A529FA72-F1
#
_entry.id   AF-A0A529FA72-F1
#
_cell.length_a   1.000
_cell.length_b   1.000
_cell.length_c   1.000
_cell.angle_alpha   90.00
_cell.angle_beta   90.00
_cell.angle_gamma   90.00
#
_symmetry.space_group_name_H-M   'P 1'
#
loop_
_entity.id
_entity.type
_entity.pdbx_description
1 polymer ?
#
loop_
_entity_poly.entity_id
_entity_poly.type
_entity_poly.pdbx_seq_one_letter_code
_entity_poly.pdbx_strand_id
1 'polypeptide(L)'
;TGAFILIDRISNATVGAGMILHSLRRAENIHWQSLDVGKRGRSDLKNQRPAVFWFTGLSGSGKSTIANLFEKKLFASGRHTYILDGDNVRHGLNRDLGFTDADRVENI
;
A
#
# COMPACT_ATOMS: atom_id res chain seq x y z
N THR A 1 12.01 18.88 -3.99
CA THR A 1 12.10 18.35 -5.36
C THR A 1 12.85 17.04 -5.32
N GLY A 2 12.41 16.05 -6.08
CA GLY A 2 13.06 14.73 -6.16
C GLY A 2 13.18 14.29 -7.62
N ALA A 3 14.02 13.31 -7.92
CA ALA A 3 14.14 12.74 -9.26
C ALA A 3 13.81 11.25 -9.22
N PHE A 4 13.31 10.72 -10.33
CA PHE A 4 13.11 9.28 -10.49
C PHE A 4 13.64 8.82 -11.84
N ILE A 5 14.03 7.54 -11.87
CA ILE A 5 14.38 6.80 -13.07
C ILE A 5 13.55 5.51 -13.11
N LEU A 6 13.10 5.13 -14.28
CA LEU A 6 12.39 3.89 -14.54
C LEU A 6 13.34 2.97 -15.29
N ILE A 7 13.62 1.81 -14.70
CA ILE A 7 14.50 0.79 -15.27
C ILE A 7 13.66 -0.42 -15.64
N ASP A 8 13.73 -0.84 -16.90
CA ASP A 8 13.17 -2.12 -17.32
C ASP A 8 13.97 -3.27 -16.69
N ARG A 9 13.30 -4.15 -15.96
CA ARG A 9 13.98 -5.19 -15.17
C ARG A 9 14.45 -6.39 -16.00
N ILE A 10 14.01 -6.52 -17.25
CA ILE A 10 14.41 -7.63 -18.13
C ILE A 10 15.67 -7.24 -18.91
N SER A 11 15.69 -6.03 -19.46
CA SER A 11 16.82 -5.52 -20.26
C SER A 11 17.82 -4.66 -19.48
N ASN A 12 17.49 -4.26 -18.25
CA ASN A 12 18.20 -3.24 -17.46
C ASN A 12 18.32 -1.87 -18.16
N ALA A 13 17.52 -1.62 -19.21
CA ALA A 13 17.52 -0.34 -19.89
C ALA A 13 16.79 0.72 -19.05
N THR A 14 17.29 1.95 -19.05
CA THR A 14 16.51 3.09 -18.53
C THR A 14 15.45 3.45 -19.56
N VAL A 15 14.17 3.30 -19.18
CA VAL A 15 13.03 3.55 -20.06
C VAL A 15 12.34 4.88 -19.79
N GLY A 16 12.74 5.58 -18.73
CA GLY A 16 12.26 6.93 -18.45
C GLY A 16 12.99 7.57 -17.27
N ALA A 17 13.03 8.90 -17.26
CA ALA A 17 13.51 9.68 -16.14
C ALA A 17 12.69 10.97 -16.02
N GLY A 18 12.54 11.49 -14.81
CA GLY A 18 11.74 12.69 -14.58
C GLY A 18 12.03 13.38 -13.27
N MET A 19 11.56 14.63 -13.19
CA MET A 19 11.66 15.50 -12.03
C MET A 19 10.31 15.61 -11.32
N ILE A 20 10.31 15.44 -10.01
CA ILE A 20 9.17 15.75 -9.13
C ILE A 20 9.30 17.22 -8.73
N LEU A 21 8.58 18.06 -9.45
CA LEU A 21 8.58 19.53 -9.29
C LEU A 21 7.79 19.98 -8.06
N HIS A 22 6.69 19.30 -7.72
CA HIS A 22 5.85 19.62 -6.57
C HIS A 22 5.45 18.35 -5.80
N SER A 23 5.56 18.39 -4.47
CA SER A 23 4.86 17.43 -3.61
C SER A 23 3.37 17.78 -3.60
N LEU A 24 2.47 16.81 -3.72
CA LEU A 24 1.03 16.99 -3.49
C LEU A 24 0.78 17.42 -2.04
N ARG A 25 0.96 18.71 -1.73
CA ARG A 25 0.59 19.32 -0.44
C ARG A 25 -0.88 19.68 -0.49
N ARG A 26 -1.76 18.69 -0.34
CA ARG A 26 -3.20 18.93 -0.10
C ARG A 26 -3.53 19.18 1.38
N ALA A 27 -2.53 19.19 2.27
CA ALA A 27 -2.72 19.24 3.72
C ALA A 27 -2.00 20.44 4.35
N GLU A 28 -2.41 21.67 4.03
CA GLU A 28 -1.91 22.87 4.73
C GLU A 28 -2.71 23.20 6.00
N ASN A 29 -3.87 22.58 6.22
CA ASN A 29 -4.73 22.78 7.40
C ASN A 29 -5.00 21.48 8.18
N ILE A 30 -4.04 20.57 8.25
CA ILE A 30 -4.15 19.38 9.10
C ILE A 30 -3.05 19.46 10.15
N HIS A 31 -3.40 19.95 11.34
CA HIS A 31 -2.55 19.79 12.51
C HIS A 31 -2.54 18.31 12.88
N TRP A 32 -1.36 17.68 12.83
CA TRP A 32 -1.17 16.35 13.39
C TRP A 32 -1.52 16.39 14.87
N GLN A 33 -2.67 15.84 15.24
CA GLN A 33 -2.96 15.59 16.65
C GLN A 33 -1.95 14.55 17.15
N SER A 34 -1.20 14.90 18.20
CA SER A 34 -0.33 13.96 18.88
C SER A 34 -1.19 12.89 19.53
N LEU A 35 -1.31 11.74 18.89
CA LEU A 35 -1.96 10.57 19.49
C LEU A 35 -1.08 10.08 20.64
N ASP A 36 -1.67 9.86 21.82
CA ASP A 36 -0.98 9.32 22.99
C ASP A 36 -0.32 7.96 22.71
N VAL A 37 -0.86 7.20 21.75
CA VAL A 37 -0.35 5.90 21.33
C VAL A 37 0.22 5.96 19.91
N GLY A 38 1.53 6.18 19.83
CA GLY A 38 2.28 6.22 18.58
C GLY A 38 2.70 4.85 18.02
N LYS A 39 3.40 4.89 16.87
CA LYS A 39 3.94 3.71 16.17
C LYS A 39 4.74 2.78 17.08
N ARG A 40 5.59 3.34 17.95
CA ARG A 40 6.45 2.57 18.86
C ARG A 40 5.64 1.74 19.85
N GLY A 41 4.71 2.36 20.56
CA GLY A 41 3.84 1.65 21.52
C GLY A 41 3.05 0.51 20.88
N ARG A 42 2.55 0.70 19.65
CA ARG A 42 1.85 -0.37 18.89
C ARG A 42 2.79 -1.49 18.47
N SER A 43 4.03 -1.17 18.11
CA SER A 43 5.06 -2.13 17.73
C SER A 43 5.47 -2.99 18.93
N ASP A 44 5.71 -2.34 20.07
CA ASP A 44 6.12 -2.97 21.32
C ASP A 44 5.01 -3.89 21.86
N LEU A 45 3.75 -3.43 21.85
CA LEU A 45 2.58 -4.24 22.25
C LEU A 45 2.45 -5.54 21.45
N LYS A 46 2.78 -5.52 20.16
CA LYS A 46 2.71 -6.68 19.27
C LYS A 46 4.02 -7.46 19.17
N ASN A 47 5.09 -7.01 19.83
CA ASN A 47 6.46 -7.51 19.67
C ASN A 47 6.83 -7.71 18.18
N GLN A 48 6.48 -6.71 17.36
CA GLN A 48 6.54 -6.78 15.90
C GLN A 48 6.92 -5.44 15.29
N ARG A 49 7.77 -5.47 14.27
CA ARG A 49 8.02 -4.31 13.43
C ARG A 49 6.86 -4.14 12.45
N PRO A 50 6.18 -2.98 12.42
CA PRO A 50 5.14 -2.70 11.43
C PRO A 50 5.76 -2.57 10.04
N ALA A 51 5.14 -3.21 9.06
CA ALA A 51 5.53 -3.18 7.66
C ALA A 51 4.28 -3.26 6.77
N VAL A 52 4.39 -2.71 5.55
CA VAL A 52 3.37 -2.80 4.50
C VAL A 52 3.98 -3.55 3.33
N PHE A 53 3.29 -4.57 2.84
CA PHE A 53 3.69 -5.35 1.68
C PHE A 53 2.72 -5.04 0.54
N TRP A 54 3.19 -4.30 -0.46
CA TRP A 54 2.37 -3.85 -1.58
C TRP A 54 2.52 -4.80 -2.77
N PHE A 55 1.53 -5.66 -2.99
CA PHE A 55 1.48 -6.57 -4.13
C PHE A 55 0.82 -5.87 -5.32
N THR A 56 1.57 -5.59 -6.38
CA THR A 56 1.09 -4.95 -7.61
C THR A 56 1.42 -5.79 -8.85
N GLY A 57 0.62 -5.65 -9.90
CA GLY A 57 0.67 -6.49 -11.10
C GLY A 57 -0.66 -6.57 -11.85
N LEU A 58 -0.63 -7.10 -13.06
CA LEU A 58 -1.79 -7.24 -13.94
C LEU A 58 -2.93 -8.05 -13.29
N SER A 59 -4.18 -7.85 -13.73
CA SER A 59 -5.28 -8.72 -13.32
C SER A 59 -4.96 -10.17 -13.70
N GLY A 60 -5.26 -11.12 -12.80
CA GLY A 60 -4.91 -12.53 -12.98
C GLY A 60 -3.43 -12.90 -12.73
N SER A 61 -2.53 -11.95 -12.43
CA SER A 61 -1.11 -12.24 -12.18
C SER A 61 -0.82 -12.98 -10.85
N GLY A 62 -1.85 -13.41 -10.11
CA GLY A 62 -1.72 -14.17 -8.86
C GLY A 62 -1.47 -13.34 -7.60
N LYS A 63 -1.70 -12.01 -7.62
CA LYS A 63 -1.48 -11.13 -6.44
C LYS A 63 -2.19 -11.62 -5.18
N SER A 64 -3.51 -11.83 -5.26
CA SER A 64 -4.31 -12.28 -4.12
C SER A 64 -3.91 -13.69 -3.67
N THR A 65 -3.51 -14.57 -4.60
CA THR A 65 -2.99 -15.90 -4.26
C THR A 65 -1.71 -15.81 -3.43
N ILE A 66 -0.75 -14.99 -3.85
CA ILE A 66 0.51 -14.79 -3.12
C ILE A 66 0.26 -14.10 -1.78
N ALA A 67 -0.56 -13.06 -1.75
CA ALA A 67 -0.91 -12.33 -0.52
C ALA A 67 -1.53 -13.26 0.53
N ASN A 68 -2.48 -14.12 0.13
CA ASN A 68 -3.12 -15.10 1.00
C ASN A 68 -2.12 -16.13 1.55
N LEU A 69 -1.24 -16.68 0.70
CA LEU A 69 -0.18 -17.60 1.15
C LEU A 69 0.80 -16.92 2.10
N PHE A 70 1.14 -15.67 1.84
CA PHE A 70 2.01 -14.86 2.69
C PHE A 70 1.38 -14.60 4.06
N GLU A 71 0.11 -14.18 4.10
CA GLU A 71 -0.63 -13.99 5.35
C GLU A 71 -0.73 -15.28 6.16
N LYS A 72 -1.09 -16.41 5.53
CA LYS A 72 -1.15 -17.72 6.21
C LYS A 72 0.15 -18.08 6.90
N LYS A 73 1.30 -17.85 6.25
CA LYS A 73 2.63 -18.12 6.83
C LYS A 73 2.93 -17.20 8.02
N LEU A 74 2.62 -15.92 7.91
CA LEU A 74 2.82 -14.97 9.00
C LEU A 74 1.91 -15.27 10.19
N PHE A 75 0.64 -15.56 9.94
CA PHE A 75 -0.32 -15.96 10.97
C PHE A 75 0.13 -17.23 11.70
N ALA A 76 0.56 -18.27 10.96
CA ALA A 76 1.11 -19.49 11.54
C ALA A 76 2.38 -19.24 12.38
N SER A 77 3.10 -18.15 12.10
CA SER A 77 4.27 -17.70 12.87
C SER A 77 3.91 -16.79 14.05
N GLY A 78 2.62 -16.71 14.42
CA GLY A 78 2.13 -15.87 15.51
C GLY A 78 2.16 -14.37 15.21
N ARG A 79 2.27 -13.97 13.93
CA ARG A 79 2.32 -12.56 13.55
C ARG A 79 0.93 -11.98 13.34
N HIS A 80 0.68 -10.81 13.92
CA HIS A 80 -0.52 -10.02 13.60
C HIS A 80 -0.42 -9.44 12.19
N THR A 81 -1.35 -9.81 11.33
CA THR A 81 -1.41 -9.40 9.92
C THR A 81 -2.83 -9.08 9.49
N TYR A 82 -2.97 -8.38 8.37
CA TYR A 82 -4.24 -8.12 7.72
C TYR A 82 -4.00 -7.90 6.23
N ILE A 83 -4.85 -8.48 5.38
CA ILE A 83 -4.87 -8.21 3.93
C ILE A 83 -5.88 -7.10 3.62
N LEU A 84 -5.41 -6.09 2.89
CA LEU A 84 -6.25 -5.12 2.21
C LEU A 84 -6.29 -5.51 0.73
N ASP A 85 -7.37 -6.19 0.32
CA ASP A 85 -7.62 -6.53 -1.08
C ASP A 85 -8.77 -5.66 -1.62
N GLY A 86 -8.62 -5.12 -2.83
CA GLY A 86 -9.63 -4.27 -3.45
C GLY A 86 -10.98 -4.97 -3.56
N ASP A 87 -10.99 -6.29 -3.76
CA ASP A 87 -12.22 -7.09 -3.80
C ASP A 87 -12.86 -7.22 -2.40
N ASN A 88 -12.06 -7.39 -1.34
CA ASN A 88 -12.58 -7.49 0.04
C ASN A 88 -13.02 -6.12 0.60
N VAL A 89 -12.34 -5.03 0.23
CA VAL A 89 -12.71 -3.67 0.64
C VAL A 89 -13.99 -3.20 -0.09
N ARG A 90 -14.23 -3.65 -1.32
CA ARG A 90 -15.48 -3.40 -2.07
C ARG A 90 -16.72 -4.04 -1.45
N HIS A 91 -16.58 -5.16 -0.75
CA HIS A 91 -17.68 -5.76 0.00
C HIS A 91 -18.02 -5.02 1.31
N GLY A 92 -17.16 -4.09 1.76
CA GLY A 92 -17.33 -3.35 3.01
C GLY A 92 -17.22 -1.83 2.84
N LEU A 93 -16.03 -1.28 3.10
CA LEU A 93 -15.78 0.15 3.24
C LEU A 93 -16.00 0.96 1.94
N ASN A 94 -15.84 0.33 0.77
CA ASN A 94 -15.92 0.97 -0.55
C ASN A 94 -17.13 0.48 -1.36
N ARG A 95 -18.28 0.30 -0.70
CA ARG A 95 -19.52 -0.20 -1.36
C ARG A 95 -20.02 0.71 -2.49
N ASP A 96 -19.64 1.98 -2.47
CA ASP A 96 -20.15 3.02 -3.37
C ASP A 96 -19.16 3.42 -4.48
N LEU A 97 -17.99 2.78 -4.56
CA LEU A 97 -16.98 3.05 -5.60
C LEU A 97 -17.13 2.04 -6.74
N GLY A 98 -17.52 2.53 -7.92
CA GLY A 98 -17.72 1.75 -9.13
C GLY A 98 -16.41 1.27 -9.79
N PHE A 99 -16.51 0.94 -11.08
CA PHE A 99 -15.38 0.48 -11.89
C PHE A 99 -14.83 1.59 -12.80
N THR A 100 -15.24 2.84 -12.61
CA THR A 100 -14.76 3.95 -13.44
C THR A 100 -13.29 4.23 -13.15
N ASP A 101 -12.56 4.79 -14.13
CA ASP A 101 -11.17 5.16 -13.92
C ASP A 101 -11.01 6.22 -12.81
N ALA A 102 -12.04 7.03 -12.57
CA ALA A 102 -12.09 7.96 -11.45
C ALA A 102 -12.16 7.23 -10.09
N ASP A 103 -12.99 6.20 -9.98
CA ASP A 103 -13.12 5.39 -8.75
C ASP A 103 -11.84 4.60 -8.44
N ARG A 104 -11.04 4.27 -9.47
CA ARG A 104 -9.73 3.61 -9.29
C ARG A 104 -8.67 4.54 -8.74
N VAL A 105 -8.74 5.83 -9.04
CA VAL A 105 -7.82 6.85 -8.51
C VAL A 105 -8.11 7.14 -7.04
N GLU A 106 -9.36 7.05 -6.61
CA GLU A 106 -9.75 7.20 -5.19
C GLU A 106 -9.46 5.95 -4.34
N ASN A 107 -9.31 4.79 -4.98
CA ASN A 107 -9.00 3.50 -4.34
C ASN A 107 -7.48 3.27 -4.11
N ILE A 108 -6.66 4.33 -4.08
CA ILE A 108 -5.20 4.31 -3.82
C ILE A 108 -4.87 5.03 -2.52
#